data_AF-A0A3C0W5B8-F1
#
_entry.id   AF-A0A3C0W5B8-F1
#
_cell.length_a   1.000
_cell.length_b   1.000
_cell.length_c   1.000
_cell.angle_alpha   90.00
_cell.angle_beta   90.00
_cell.angle_gamma   90.00
#
_symmetry.space_group_name_H-M   'P 1'
#
loop_
_entity.id
_entity.type
_entity.pdbx_description
1 polymer ?
#
loop_
_entity_poly.entity_id
_entity_poly.type
_entity_poly.pdbx_seq_one_letter_code
_entity_poly.pdbx_strand_id
1 'polypeptide(L)' 'MAPVLSSSPETLVTHGWSDYALLDSGDGRKLERYGRYTVVRPEPQCFWKAHDEAAFERANAMFDPQ' A
#
# COMPACT_ATOMS: atom_id res chain seq x y z
N MET A 1 -11.81 -28.22 14.55
CA MET A 1 -12.79 -27.99 13.47
C MET A 1 -12.00 -27.67 12.21
N ALA A 2 -12.23 -28.37 11.10
CA ALA A 2 -11.53 -28.08 9.85
C ALA A 2 -12.12 -26.80 9.21
N PRO A 3 -11.30 -25.92 8.61
CA PRO A 3 -11.80 -24.75 7.91
C PRO A 3 -12.63 -25.16 6.68
N VAL A 4 -13.72 -24.45 6.43
CA VAL A 4 -14.52 -24.61 5.21
C VAL A 4 -13.83 -23.83 4.10
N LEU A 5 -13.50 -24.49 3.00
CA LEU A 5 -12.88 -23.87 1.83
C LEU A 5 -13.97 -23.51 0.80
N SER A 6 -13.85 -22.34 0.17
CA SER A 6 -14.71 -21.97 -0.97
C SER A 6 -14.43 -22.89 -2.15
N SER A 7 -15.46 -23.17 -2.96
CA SER A 7 -15.38 -24.00 -4.16
C SER A 7 -14.75 -23.27 -5.36
N SER A 8 -14.51 -21.96 -5.24
CA SER A 8 -13.91 -21.13 -6.28
C SER A 8 -12.98 -20.09 -5.66
N PRO A 9 -11.99 -19.56 -6.40
CA PRO A 9 -11.16 -18.47 -5.91
C PRO A 9 -12.01 -17.22 -5.63
N GLU A 10 -11.88 -16.69 -4.43
CA GLU A 10 -12.50 -15.44 -4.02
C GLU A 10 -11.44 -14.39 -3.74
N THR A 11 -11.61 -13.19 -4.30
CA THR A 11 -10.73 -12.06 -4.01
C THR A 11 -11.22 -11.35 -2.77
N LEU A 12 -10.50 -11.50 -1.67
CA LEU A 12 -10.73 -10.71 -0.46
C LEU A 12 -10.01 -9.38 -0.59
N VAL A 13 -10.76 -8.28 -0.56
CA VAL A 13 -10.22 -6.92 -0.68
C VAL A 13 -10.31 -6.23 0.68
N THR A 14 -9.18 -5.70 1.14
CA THR A 14 -9.15 -4.85 2.33
C THR A 14 -9.15 -3.39 1.89
N HIS A 15 -10.15 -2.63 2.35
CA HIS A 15 -10.20 -1.19 2.16
C HIS A 15 -9.45 -0.48 3.28
N GLY A 16 -9.05 0.78 3.04
CA GLY A 16 -8.51 1.62 4.10
C GLY A 16 -9.53 1.82 5.24
N TRP A 17 -9.03 2.02 6.45
CA TRP A 17 -9.78 2.38 7.65
C TRP A 17 -9.24 3.66 8.28
N SER A 18 -9.73 4.03 9.47
CA SER A 18 -9.33 5.26 10.18
C SER A 18 -7.82 5.45 10.21
N ASP A 19 -7.11 4.40 10.61
CA ASP A 19 -5.68 4.43 10.89
C ASP A 19 -4.83 3.90 9.73
N TYR A 20 -5.43 3.41 8.65
CA TYR A 20 -4.67 2.93 7.49
C TYR A 20 -5.32 3.33 6.16
N ALA A 21 -4.51 3.83 5.24
CA ALA A 21 -4.91 3.94 3.85
C ALA A 21 -3.72 3.76 2.92
N LEU A 22 -3.92 3.03 1.82
CA LEU A 22 -3.06 3.15 0.64
C LEU A 22 -3.45 4.46 -0.07
N LEU A 23 -2.55 5.45 -0.06
CA LEU A 23 -2.80 6.78 -0.63
C LEU A 23 -2.47 6.83 -2.11
N ASP A 24 -1.33 6.24 -2.49
CA ASP A 24 -0.90 6.14 -3.89
C ASP A 24 0.09 4.97 -4.06
N SER A 25 0.30 4.53 -5.30
CA SER A 25 1.26 3.48 -5.66
C SER A 25 1.73 3.65 -7.09
N GLY A 26 2.97 3.26 -7.35
CA GLY A 26 3.56 3.30 -8.67
C GLY A 26 5.07 3.37 -8.60
N ASP A 27 5.72 3.17 -9.75
CA ASP A 27 7.16 3.26 -9.94
C ASP A 27 7.93 2.42 -8.89
N GLY A 28 7.42 1.21 -8.62
CA GLY A 28 8.00 0.26 -7.67
C GLY A 28 7.84 0.63 -6.20
N ARG A 29 6.95 1.56 -5.85
CA ARG A 29 6.76 2.09 -4.49
C ARG A 29 5.28 2.24 -4.13
N LYS A 30 4.99 2.29 -2.84
CA LYS A 30 3.67 2.63 -2.30
C LYS A 30 3.76 3.67 -1.20
N LEU A 31 2.76 4.56 -1.17
CA LEU A 31 2.58 5.59 -0.16
C LEU A 31 1.41 5.20 0.75
N GLU A 32 1.70 4.95 2.02
CA GLU A 32 0.73 4.46 2.99
C GLU A 32 0.57 5.48 4.14
N ARG A 33 -0.67 5.70 4.59
CA ARG A 33 -0.96 6.42 5.83
C ARG A 33 -1.10 5.43 6.98
N TYR A 34 -0.39 5.67 8.08
CA TYR A 34 -0.55 5.00 9.37
C TYR A 34 -0.88 6.03 10.45
N GLY A 35 -2.17 6.15 10.79
CA GLY A 35 -2.69 7.19 11.66
C GLY A 35 -2.35 8.58 11.12
N ARG A 36 -1.45 9.29 11.82
CA ARG A 36 -0.98 10.64 11.45
C ARG A 36 0.23 10.65 10.53
N TYR A 37 0.85 9.51 10.27
CA TYR A 37 2.10 9.42 9.52
C TYR A 37 1.88 8.88 8.12
N THR A 38 2.65 9.37 7.16
CA THR A 38 2.75 8.81 5.81
C THR A 38 4.12 8.18 5.60
N VAL A 39 4.16 7.00 4.98
CA VAL A 39 5.38 6.21 4.81
C VAL A 39 5.47 5.73 3.37
N VAL A 40 6.63 5.93 2.75
CA VAL A 40 6.98 5.34 1.45
C VAL A 40 7.70 4.02 1.68
N ARG A 41 7.22 2.95 1.05
CA ARG A 41 7.85 1.62 1.08
C ARG A 41 8.05 1.06 -0.33
N PRO A 42 9.08 0.23 -0.54
CA PRO A 42 9.24 -0.50 -1.79
C PRO A 42 8.06 -1.46 -2.00
N GLU A 43 7.55 -1.50 -3.23
CA GLU A 43 6.54 -2.44 -3.70
C GLU A 43 6.86 -2.79 -5.16
N PRO A 44 7.72 -3.80 -5.41
CA PRO A 44 8.21 -4.11 -6.75
C PRO A 44 7.13 -4.46 -7.77
N GLN A 45 5.93 -4.85 -7.32
CA GLN A 45 4.81 -5.20 -8.19
C GLN A 45 4.03 -3.98 -8.70
N CYS A 46 4.27 -2.79 -8.16
CA CYS A 46 3.65 -1.54 -8.62
C CYS A 46 4.33 -1.03 -9.90
N PHE A 47 4.09 -1.70 -11.03
CA PHE A 47 4.69 -1.40 -12.33
C PHE A 47 4.10 -0.17 -13.04
N TRP A 48 2.97 0.34 -12.56
CA TRP A 48 2.31 1.52 -13.10
C TRP A 48 2.96 2.81 -12.59
N LYS A 49 2.61 3.96 -13.19
CA LYS A 49 3.08 5.27 -12.72
C LYS A 49 2.33 5.71 -11.47
N ALA A 50 3.03 6.38 -10.56
CA ALA A 50 2.39 7.09 -9.45
C ALA A 50 1.45 8.19 -9.96
N HIS A 51 0.36 8.44 -9.25
CA HIS A 51 -0.60 9.48 -9.60
C HIS A 51 -0.13 10.87 -9.17
N ASP A 52 0.36 11.01 -7.94
CA ASP A 52 0.97 12.23 -7.39
C ASP A 52 2.38 11.90 -6.89
N GLU A 53 3.36 11.99 -7.78
CA GLU A 53 4.77 11.76 -7.44
C GLU A 53 5.26 12.71 -6.34
N ALA A 54 4.75 13.94 -6.29
CA ALA A 54 5.13 14.90 -5.26
C ALA A 54 4.58 14.51 -3.87
N ALA A 55 3.56 13.67 -3.77
CA ALA A 55 3.09 13.15 -2.49
C ALA A 55 4.10 12.23 -1.82
N PHE A 56 4.88 11.47 -2.60
CA PHE A 56 5.92 10.58 -2.08
C PHE A 56 7.06 11.37 -1.42
N GLU A 57 7.44 12.50 -2.00
CA GLU A 57 8.48 13.40 -1.46
C GLU A 57 8.04 14.12 -0.17
N ARG A 58 6.74 14.28 0.05
CA ARG A 58 6.17 14.89 1.27
C ARG A 58 5.94 13.88 2.40
N ALA A 59 6.27 12.61 2.21
CA ALA A 59 6.00 11.58 3.21
C ALA A 59 6.80 11.82 4.50
N ASN A 60 6.25 11.41 5.64
CA ASN A 60 6.94 11.54 6.93
C ASN A 60 8.16 10.62 7.04
N ALA A 61 8.15 9.47 6.35
CA ALA A 61 9.26 8.54 6.32
C ALA A 61 9.36 7.83 4.97
N MET A 62 10.59 7.47 4.58
CA MET A 62 10.88 6.65 3.41
C MET A 62 11.77 5.49 3.84
N PHE A 63 11.42 4.28 3.42
CA PHE A 63 12.28 3.11 3.61
C PHE A 63 13.44 3.17 2.62
N ASP A 64 14.66 3.18 3.14
CA ASP A 64 15.90 3.07 2.37
C ASP A 64 16.49 1.65 2.56
N PRO A 65 16.66 0.87 1.48
CA PRO A 65 17.22 -0.48 1.56
C PRO A 65 18.74 -0.55 1.77
N GLN A 66 19.47 0.59 1.84
CA GLN A 66 20.92 0.60 2.07
C GLN A 66 21.37 -0.10 3.36
#